data_AF-A0A1V8U1N3-F1
#
_entry.id   AF-A0A1V8U1N3-F1
#
_cell.length_a   1.000
_cell.length_b   1.000
_cell.length_c   1.000
_cell.angle_alpha   90.00
_cell.angle_beta   90.00
_cell.angle_gamma   90.00
#
_symmetry.space_group_name_H-M   'P 1'
#
loop_
_entity.id
_entity.type
_entity.pdbx_description
1 polymer ?
#
loop_
_entity_poly.entity_id
_entity_poly.type
_entity_poly.pdbx_seq_one_letter_code
_entity_poly.pdbx_strand_id
1 'polypeptide(L)'
;MWGMLCCAISFLLFAIPIPADTIYWAWGFPAMCLSVFGADTLFPSLVLYVSHALPKEDQAVGGASINAFGQVGRAIGLAIGTALQVAVQASKQGGHAAVTGEGSKRSAAFLQGIRATEWFNVGLALAGFVVVAVAFRGAGILGTAKK
;
A
#
# COMPACT_ATOMS: atom_id res chain seq x y z
N MET A 1 -0.37 13.80 -1.79
CA MET A 1 0.85 13.57 -2.60
C MET A 1 2.00 13.03 -1.76
N TRP A 2 2.41 13.71 -0.68
CA TRP A 2 3.50 13.26 0.21
C TRP A 2 3.37 11.81 0.69
N GLY A 3 2.24 11.44 1.31
CA GLY A 3 2.06 10.08 1.83
C GLY A 3 2.11 8.97 0.78
N MET A 4 1.65 9.24 -0.45
CA MET A 4 1.75 8.26 -1.56
C MET A 4 3.18 8.05 -2.04
N LEU A 5 4.01 9.10 -2.04
CA LEU A 5 5.43 8.98 -2.36
C LEU A 5 6.17 8.17 -1.29
N CYS A 6 5.89 8.42 -0.01
CA CYS A 6 6.48 7.63 1.09
C CYS A 6 6.11 6.15 1.00
N CYS A 7 4.84 5.82 0.73
CA CYS A 7 4.41 4.44 0.51
C CYS A 7 5.08 3.82 -0.73
N ALA A 8 5.14 4.54 -1.85
CA ALA A 8 5.78 4.04 -3.08
C ALA A 8 7.27 3.73 -2.86
N ILE A 9 8.00 4.61 -2.15
CA ILE A 9 9.41 4.40 -1.81
C ILE A 9 9.55 3.19 -0.86
N SER A 10 8.67 3.05 0.13
CA SER A 10 8.67 1.87 1.03
C SER A 10 8.51 0.57 0.26
N PHE A 11 7.50 0.47 -0.60
CA PHE A 11 7.28 -0.74 -1.42
C PHE A 11 8.43 -0.98 -2.38
N LEU A 12 9.05 0.08 -2.93
CA LEU A 12 10.23 -0.05 -3.78
C LEU A 12 11.42 -0.65 -3.01
N LEU A 13 11.65 -0.21 -1.77
CA LEU A 13 12.71 -0.74 -0.92
C LEU A 13 12.52 -2.24 -0.60
N PHE A 14 11.27 -2.70 -0.46
CA PHE A 14 10.98 -4.13 -0.27
C PHE A 14 10.97 -4.94 -1.58
N ALA A 15 10.68 -4.30 -2.71
CA ALA A 15 10.65 -4.93 -4.04
C ALA A 15 12.06 -5.19 -4.61
N ILE A 16 13.05 -4.36 -4.26
CA ILE A 16 14.43 -4.50 -4.72
C ILE A 16 15.09 -5.74 -4.08
N PRO A 17 15.88 -6.52 -4.83
CA PRO A 17 16.61 -7.65 -4.28
C PRO A 17 17.63 -7.20 -3.22
N ILE A 18 17.25 -7.29 -1.94
CA ILE A 18 18.15 -7.04 -0.82
C ILE A 18 19.26 -8.12 -0.82
N PRO A 19 20.54 -7.73 -0.88
CA PRO A 19 21.67 -8.65 -0.74
C PRO A 19 21.66 -9.37 0.62
N ALA A 20 22.01 -10.66 0.64
CA ALA A 20 21.89 -11.51 1.84
C ALA A 20 22.85 -11.13 2.99
N ASP A 21 23.85 -10.31 2.72
CA ASP A 21 24.81 -9.74 3.67
C ASP A 21 24.31 -8.45 4.34
N THR A 22 23.18 -7.90 3.89
CA THR A 22 22.71 -6.60 4.38
C THR A 22 21.85 -6.73 5.64
N ILE A 23 22.17 -5.94 6.66
CA ILE A 23 21.44 -5.93 7.94
C ILE A 23 20.07 -5.26 7.81
N TYR A 24 19.09 -5.75 8.58
CA TYR A 24 17.71 -5.24 8.67
C TYR A 24 17.61 -3.71 8.76
N TRP A 25 18.55 -3.08 9.47
CA TRP A 25 18.58 -1.64 9.71
C TRP A 25 18.80 -0.79 8.46
N ALA A 26 19.43 -1.33 7.42
CA ALA A 26 19.73 -0.57 6.20
C ALA A 26 18.54 -0.48 5.24
N TRP A 27 17.65 -1.49 5.21
CA TRP A 27 16.54 -1.57 4.25
C TRP A 27 15.18 -1.75 4.92
N GLY A 28 15.07 -2.72 5.83
CA GLY A 28 13.78 -3.07 6.45
C GLY A 28 13.26 -1.98 7.39
N PHE A 29 14.10 -1.48 8.29
CA PHE A 29 13.72 -0.41 9.22
C PHE A 29 13.28 0.89 8.50
N PRO A 30 14.08 1.49 7.59
CA PRO A 30 13.67 2.70 6.91
C PRO A 30 12.43 2.51 6.03
N ALA A 31 12.26 1.35 5.39
CA ALA A 31 11.05 1.05 4.64
C ALA A 31 9.81 1.02 5.56
N MET A 32 9.88 0.35 6.71
CA MET A 32 8.78 0.36 7.68
C MET A 32 8.45 1.77 8.19
N CYS A 33 9.45 2.58 8.52
CA CYS A 33 9.23 3.98 8.92
C CYS A 33 8.51 4.77 7.83
N LEU A 34 8.96 4.66 6.57
CA LEU A 34 8.32 5.34 5.44
C LEU A 34 6.89 4.86 5.19
N SER A 35 6.62 3.57 5.37
CA SER A 35 5.26 3.03 5.30
C SER A 35 4.33 3.65 6.36
N VAL A 36 4.82 3.79 7.60
CA VAL A 36 4.04 4.39 8.70
C VAL A 36 3.77 5.87 8.43
N PHE A 37 4.79 6.65 8.07
CA PHE A 37 4.61 8.06 7.70
C PHE A 37 3.63 8.22 6.55
N GLY A 38 3.69 7.34 5.54
CA GLY A 38 2.76 7.32 4.43
C GLY A 38 1.31 7.08 4.88
N ALA A 39 1.07 6.00 5.63
CA ALA A 39 -0.26 5.62 6.11
C ALA A 39 -0.88 6.69 7.04
N ASP A 40 -0.11 7.18 8.01
CA ASP A 40 -0.56 8.16 9.00
C ASP A 40 -0.75 9.56 8.41
N THR A 41 -0.14 9.86 7.27
CA THR A 41 -0.45 11.11 6.56
C THR A 41 -1.70 10.95 5.69
N LEU A 42 -1.90 9.80 5.05
CA LEU A 42 -2.99 9.60 4.09
C LEU A 42 -4.36 9.47 4.76
N PHE A 43 -4.47 8.64 5.80
CA PHE A 43 -5.77 8.32 6.40
C PHE A 43 -6.42 9.55 7.07
N PRO A 44 -5.72 10.30 7.95
CA PRO A 44 -6.29 11.51 8.56
C PRO A 44 -6.58 12.61 7.53
N SER A 45 -5.72 12.79 6.52
CA SER A 45 -5.97 13.79 5.47
C SER A 45 -7.25 13.48 4.68
N LEU A 46 -7.48 12.20 4.37
CA LEU A 46 -8.71 11.77 3.67
C LEU A 46 -9.95 11.99 4.54
N VAL A 47 -9.88 11.61 5.82
CA VAL A 47 -10.98 11.84 6.78
C VAL A 47 -11.28 13.33 6.91
N LEU A 48 -10.26 14.16 7.14
CA LEU A 48 -10.43 15.61 7.25
C LEU A 48 -11.03 16.23 5.99
N TYR A 49 -10.56 15.81 4.81
CA TYR A 49 -11.09 16.30 3.54
C TYR A 49 -12.58 15.98 3.38
N VAL A 50 -12.99 14.74 3.64
CA VAL A 50 -14.39 14.31 3.53
C VAL A 50 -15.25 14.98 4.59
N SER A 51 -14.78 15.08 5.83
CA SER A 51 -15.48 15.81 6.89
C SER A 51 -15.69 17.28 6.54
N HIS A 52 -14.74 17.92 5.85
CA HIS A 52 -14.86 19.32 5.45
C HIS A 52 -15.80 19.52 4.24
N ALA A 53 -15.94 18.50 3.39
CA ALA A 53 -16.84 18.50 2.24
C ALA A 53 -18.30 18.18 2.60
N LEU A 54 -18.55 17.59 3.78
CA LEU A 54 -19.88 17.20 4.25
C LEU A 54 -20.46 18.20 5.28
N PRO A 55 -21.79 18.37 5.31
CA PRO A 55 -22.49 19.04 6.42
C PRO A 55 -22.20 18.34 7.76
N LYS A 56 -22.22 19.08 8.87
CA LYS A 56 -21.93 18.55 10.22
C LYS A 56 -22.77 17.33 10.60
N GLU A 57 -24.01 17.29 10.14
CA GLU A 57 -24.98 16.22 10.40
C GLU A 57 -24.57 14.89 9.72
N ASP A 58 -23.86 14.96 8.58
CA ASP A 58 -23.51 13.80 7.76
C ASP A 58 -22.05 13.35 7.94
N GLN A 59 -21.24 14.05 8.74
CA GLN A 59 -19.82 13.72 8.94
C GLN A 59 -19.60 12.32 9.52
N ALA A 60 -20.50 11.86 10.39
CA ALA A 60 -20.45 10.51 10.95
C ALA A 60 -20.65 9.44 9.86
N VAL A 61 -21.59 9.67 8.94
CA VAL A 61 -21.86 8.76 7.81
C VAL A 61 -20.70 8.79 6.80
N GLY A 62 -20.12 9.97 6.55
CA GLY A 62 -18.92 10.13 5.73
C GLY A 62 -17.71 9.38 6.29
N GLY A 63 -17.44 9.51 7.59
CA GLY A 63 -16.37 8.78 8.27
C GLY A 63 -16.58 7.27 8.25
N ALA A 64 -17.80 6.80 8.49
CA ALA A 64 -18.15 5.39 8.40
C ALA A 64 -17.95 4.83 6.98
N SER A 65 -18.30 5.62 5.95
CA SER A 65 -18.11 5.24 4.54
C SER A 65 -16.62 5.09 4.19
N ILE A 66 -15.77 6.03 4.62
CA ILE A 66 -14.31 5.92 4.43
C ILE A 66 -13.77 4.64 5.08
N ASN A 67 -14.22 4.34 6.30
CA ASN A 67 -13.77 3.14 6.99
C ASN A 67 -14.19 1.87 6.25
N ALA A 68 -15.45 1.79 5.81
CA ALA A 68 -15.98 0.66 5.05
C ALA A 68 -15.19 0.44 3.74
N PHE A 69 -14.99 1.51 2.95
CA PHE A 69 -14.19 1.43 1.73
C PHE A 69 -12.74 1.05 2.01
N GLY A 70 -12.16 1.55 3.11
CA GLY A 70 -10.82 1.17 3.55
C GLY A 70 -10.71 -0.33 3.85
N GLN A 71 -11.68 -0.90 4.56
CA GLN A 71 -11.69 -2.33 4.87
C GLN A 71 -11.90 -3.20 3.63
N VAL A 72 -12.77 -2.80 2.71
CA VAL A 72 -12.96 -3.47 1.42
C VAL A 72 -11.66 -3.42 0.60
N GLY A 73 -11.02 -2.25 0.51
CA GLY A 73 -9.75 -2.08 -0.18
C GLY A 73 -8.65 -2.98 0.39
N ARG A 74 -8.56 -3.10 1.72
CA ARG A 74 -7.62 -4.00 2.40
C ARG A 74 -7.89 -5.47 2.05
N ALA A 75 -9.16 -5.89 2.06
CA ALA A 75 -9.53 -7.26 1.73
C ALA A 75 -9.15 -7.62 0.27
N ILE A 76 -9.44 -6.72 -0.68
CA ILE A 76 -9.08 -6.89 -2.09
C ILE A 76 -7.56 -6.92 -2.25
N GLY A 77 -6.85 -5.96 -1.65
CA GLY A 77 -5.40 -5.88 -1.71
C GLY A 77 -4.72 -7.14 -1.18
N LEU A 78 -5.19 -7.66 -0.03
CA LEU A 78 -4.69 -8.89 0.56
C LEU A 78 -4.97 -10.11 -0.34
N ALA A 79 -6.16 -10.21 -0.91
CA ALA A 79 -6.53 -11.30 -1.80
C ALA A 79 -5.64 -11.34 -3.05
N ILE A 80 -5.45 -10.19 -3.71
CA ILE A 80 -4.59 -10.08 -4.90
C ILE A 80 -3.13 -10.35 -4.53
N GLY A 81 -2.64 -9.78 -3.44
CA GLY A 81 -1.26 -9.98 -3.00
C GLY A 81 -0.95 -11.44 -2.66
N THR A 82 -1.91 -12.14 -2.04
CA THR A 82 -1.81 -13.58 -1.77
C THR A 82 -1.83 -14.39 -3.07
N ALA A 83 -2.72 -14.06 -4.01
CA ALA A 83 -2.80 -14.74 -5.29
C ALA A 83 -1.50 -14.59 -6.11
N LEU A 84 -0.93 -13.38 -6.16
CA LEU A 84 0.35 -13.12 -6.83
C LEU A 84 1.50 -13.90 -6.19
N GLN A 85 1.59 -13.85 -4.85
CA GLN A 85 2.60 -14.60 -4.11
C GLN A 85 2.53 -16.10 -4.42
N VAL A 86 1.33 -16.68 -4.34
CA VAL A 86 1.10 -18.11 -4.61
C VAL A 86 1.39 -18.46 -6.06
N ALA A 87 0.97 -17.63 -7.03
CA ALA A 87 1.20 -17.87 -8.45
C ALA A 87 2.69 -17.86 -8.82
N VAL A 88 3.43 -16.85 -8.35
CA VAL A 88 4.86 -16.73 -8.60
C VAL A 88 5.62 -17.87 -7.92
N GLN A 89 5.23 -18.23 -6.70
CA GLN A 89 5.85 -19.32 -5.98
C GLN A 89 5.58 -20.67 -6.65
N ALA A 90 4.33 -20.94 -7.06
CA ALA A 90 3.96 -22.18 -7.76
C ALA A 90 4.71 -22.33 -9.09
N SER A 91 4.88 -21.23 -9.84
CA SER A 91 5.65 -21.23 -11.10
C SER A 91 7.10 -21.65 -10.89
N LYS A 92 7.70 -21.33 -9.73
CA LYS A 92 9.10 -21.67 -9.41
C LYS A 92 9.27 -23.03 -8.73
N GLN A 93 8.23 -23.55 -8.07
CA GLN A 93 8.27 -24.82 -7.34
C GLN A 93 7.61 -26.00 -8.09
N GLY A 94 7.20 -25.80 -9.35
CA GLY A 94 6.65 -26.87 -10.19
C GLY A 94 5.16 -27.18 -9.96
N GLY A 95 4.40 -26.24 -9.38
CA GLY A 95 2.95 -26.35 -9.23
C GLY A 95 2.41 -25.89 -7.86
N HIS A 96 1.08 -25.75 -7.77
CA HIS A 96 0.41 -25.26 -6.56
C HIS A 96 0.54 -26.19 -5.34
N ALA A 97 0.68 -27.50 -5.55
CA ALA A 97 0.85 -28.48 -4.47
C ALA A 97 2.17 -28.30 -3.70
N ALA A 98 3.20 -27.74 -4.34
CA ALA A 98 4.47 -27.46 -3.68
C ALA A 98 4.42 -26.24 -2.74
N VAL A 99 3.44 -25.35 -2.94
CA VAL A 99 3.27 -24.12 -2.14
C VAL A 99 2.73 -24.42 -0.73
N THR A 100 2.08 -25.57 -0.51
CA THR A 100 1.52 -25.96 0.79
C THR A 100 2.43 -26.86 1.64
N GLY A 101 3.59 -27.29 1.13
CA GLY A 101 4.51 -28.17 1.86
C GLY A 101 5.22 -27.49 3.04
N GLU A 102 5.62 -28.25 4.07
CA GLU A 102 6.23 -27.73 5.31
C GLU A 102 7.51 -26.88 5.09
N GLY A 103 8.22 -27.04 3.97
CA GLY A 103 9.41 -26.24 3.60
C GLY A 103 9.14 -25.02 2.70
N SER A 104 7.89 -24.80 2.29
CA SER A 104 7.49 -23.80 1.29
C SER A 104 7.75 -22.36 1.74
N LYS A 105 7.46 -22.04 3.01
CA LYS A 105 7.46 -20.67 3.56
C LYS A 105 8.84 -20.01 3.67
N ARG A 106 9.93 -20.78 3.56
CA ARG A 106 11.31 -20.28 3.68
C ARG A 106 12.14 -20.49 2.40
N SER A 107 11.48 -20.91 1.32
CA SER A 107 12.12 -21.11 0.03
C SER A 107 12.45 -19.77 -0.65
N ALA A 108 13.52 -19.73 -1.45
CA ALA A 108 13.82 -18.58 -2.31
C ALA A 108 12.64 -18.21 -3.24
N ALA A 109 11.81 -19.20 -3.62
CA ALA A 109 10.60 -18.98 -4.40
C ALA A 109 9.53 -18.19 -3.64
N PHE A 110 9.39 -18.40 -2.33
CA PHE A 110 8.46 -17.63 -1.48
C PHE A 110 8.91 -16.17 -1.38
N LEU A 111 10.21 -15.92 -1.23
CA LEU A 111 10.77 -14.57 -1.21
C LEU A 111 10.54 -13.84 -2.55
N GLN A 112 10.68 -14.56 -3.67
CA GLN A 112 10.35 -14.01 -4.99
C GLN A 112 8.85 -13.70 -5.13
N GLY A 113 7.98 -14.55 -4.57
CA GLY A 113 6.54 -14.30 -4.51
C GLY A 113 6.21 -13.02 -3.74
N ILE A 114 6.80 -12.82 -2.57
CA ILE A 114 6.64 -11.58 -1.79
C ILE A 114 7.14 -10.37 -2.60
N ARG A 115 8.33 -10.45 -3.21
CA ARG A 115 8.87 -9.34 -4.03
C ARG A 115 7.96 -8.99 -5.21
N ALA A 116 7.32 -9.98 -5.83
CA ALA A 116 6.36 -9.73 -6.90
C ALA A 116 5.10 -8.99 -6.39
N THR A 117 4.62 -9.33 -5.20
CA THR A 117 3.53 -8.61 -4.53
C THR A 117 3.94 -7.17 -4.18
N GLU A 118 5.19 -6.95 -3.75
CA GLU A 118 5.71 -5.60 -3.49
C GLU A 118 5.78 -4.75 -4.76
N TRP A 119 6.21 -5.33 -5.90
CA TRP A 119 6.14 -4.64 -7.19
C TRP A 119 4.72 -4.27 -7.61
N PHE A 120 3.74 -5.12 -7.32
CA PHE A 120 2.33 -4.80 -7.52
C PHE A 120 1.89 -3.62 -6.63
N ASN A 121 2.30 -3.60 -5.35
CA ASN A 121 2.01 -2.49 -4.44
C ASN A 121 2.67 -1.16 -4.90
N VAL A 122 3.90 -1.21 -5.44
CA VAL A 122 4.54 -0.04 -6.08
C VAL A 122 3.66 0.49 -7.21
N GLY A 123 3.19 -0.41 -8.10
CA GLY A 123 2.30 -0.04 -9.20
C GLY A 123 1.01 0.63 -8.72
N LEU A 124 0.38 0.07 -7.68
CA LEU A 124 -0.84 0.63 -7.09
C LEU A 124 -0.60 2.00 -6.43
N ALA A 125 0.53 2.16 -5.73
CA ALA A 125 0.91 3.44 -5.11
C ALA A 125 1.17 4.53 -6.16
N LEU A 126 1.84 4.19 -7.27
CA LEU A 126 2.08 5.10 -8.39
C LEU A 126 0.76 5.45 -9.12
N ALA A 127 -0.11 4.48 -9.36
CA ALA A 127 -1.43 4.74 -9.93
C ALA A 127 -2.25 5.68 -9.03
N GLY A 128 -2.25 5.44 -7.72
CA GLY A 128 -2.87 6.33 -6.73
C GLY A 128 -2.27 7.74 -6.76
N PHE A 129 -0.94 7.84 -6.86
CA PHE A 129 -0.25 9.13 -7.00
C PHE A 129 -0.71 9.89 -8.25
N VAL A 130 -0.81 9.21 -9.39
CA VAL A 130 -1.31 9.82 -10.63
C VAL A 130 -2.76 10.26 -10.48
N VAL A 131 -3.63 9.43 -9.90
CA VAL A 131 -5.04 9.79 -9.66
C VAL A 131 -5.15 11.04 -8.79
N VAL A 132 -4.38 11.11 -7.69
CA VAL A 132 -4.37 12.30 -6.83
C VAL A 132 -3.77 13.50 -7.55
N ALA A 133 -2.69 13.33 -8.31
CA ALA A 133 -2.08 14.42 -9.07
C ALA A 133 -3.02 14.97 -10.14
N VAL A 134 -3.87 14.14 -10.75
CA VAL A 134 -4.88 14.55 -11.75
C VAL A 134 -6.12 15.14 -11.09
N ALA A 135 -6.69 14.47 -10.07
CA ALA A 135 -7.91 14.93 -9.40
C ALA A 135 -7.72 16.25 -8.65
N PHE A 136 -6.53 16.48 -8.08
CA PHE A 136 -6.20 17.71 -7.35
C PHE A 136 -5.44 18.73 -8.19
N ARG A 137 -5.29 18.52 -9.51
CA ARG A 137 -4.51 19.40 -10.41
C ARG A 137 -5.08 20.83 -10.58
N GLY A 138 -6.22 21.11 -9.98
CA GLY A 138 -6.83 22.45 -9.90
C GLY A 138 -7.53 22.71 -8.56
N ALA A 139 -7.32 21.85 -7.56
CA ALA A 139 -7.84 22.08 -6.23
C ALA A 139 -6.98 23.17 -5.56
N GLY A 140 -7.53 24.38 -5.44
CA GLY A 140 -6.94 25.44 -4.63
C GLY A 140 -6.72 24.98 -3.18
N ILE A 141 -5.94 25.75 -2.42
CA ILE A 141 -5.64 25.48 -1.01
C ILE A 141 -6.96 25.35 -0.23
N LEU A 142 -7.28 24.15 0.24
CA LEU A 142 -8.37 23.94 1.21
C LEU A 142 -7.96 24.64 2.51
N GLY A 143 -8.57 25.79 2.79
CA GLY A 143 -8.25 26.59 3.97
C GLY A 143 -8.33 28.11 3.79
N THR A 144 -8.55 28.63 2.58
CA THR A 144 -8.91 30.05 2.46
C THR A 144 -10.33 30.25 2.99
N ALA A 145 -10.42 30.59 4.28
CA ALA A 145 -11.66 31.01 4.90
C ALA A 145 -12.32 32.07 4.02
N LYS A 146 -13.55 31.78 3.58
CA LYS A 146 -14.38 32.76 2.90
C LYS A 146 -14.70 33.83 3.95
N LYS A 147 -14.16 35.02 3.75
CA LYS A 147 -14.45 36.22 4.55
C LYS A 147 -15.92 36.56 4.47
#